data_AF-A0A8J5NIB5-F1
#
_entry.id   AF-A0A8J5NIB5-F1
#
_cell.length_a   1.000
_cell.length_b   1.000
_cell.length_c   1.000
_cell.angle_alpha   90.00
_cell.angle_beta   90.00
_cell.angle_gamma   90.00
#
_symmetry.space_group_name_H-M   'P 1'
#
loop_
_entity.id
_entity.type
_entity.pdbx_description
1 polymer ?
#
loop_
_entity_poly.entity_id
_entity_poly.type
_entity_poly.pdbx_seq_one_letter_code
_entity_poly.pdbx_strand_id
1 'polypeptide(L)'
;MASAQLYAIALERSTQPDLPTEHKEVPHGITRLLDTDRIACEGWLQEMNFLRPGEEEDEKVWGNIKRNWIGYLSATSPTPEAALAPNRKVVQFTGGDEDDDGVENARGQKRRFADDRRRRMTIQSAFWNDLDGMEAMTERWPRAARVALNSMDEGNWGDGDQGAFESLAAVYDLGKRRRYQSIWTSLVGFIAHSHSEGTLGEMGLRLTESQIDDILDIEQEIWQIDMRAIARRREKGGFEDVWVPIRQLLMKTLRKAKSTPRNNPLVWWIAVLARSAVSGDKDRDFISRGRFHKNPMPMDVDLGERLEAIVHYSKVLVLDDAFSTWSEKSERSEWVMEVQSRLNMVSIEWINDEGGSRPAGPSGDGGPVYSTAAWQSVVAHIAEQTERHLGGKQKTAIYRLRMLANAMMQ
;
A
#
# COMPACT_ATOMS: atom_id res chain seq x y z
N MET A 1 35.40 -16.49 -2.52
CA MET A 1 34.29 -17.03 -1.70
C MET A 1 33.12 -17.29 -2.61
N ALA A 2 32.42 -18.42 -2.49
CA ALA A 2 31.26 -18.70 -3.33
C ALA A 2 30.17 -17.64 -3.08
N SER A 3 29.53 -17.13 -4.14
CA SER A 3 28.48 -16.09 -4.06
C SER A 3 27.40 -16.39 -3.01
N ALA A 4 27.03 -17.67 -2.85
CA ALA A 4 26.10 -18.14 -1.82
C ALA A 4 26.58 -17.92 -0.38
N GLN A 5 27.89 -18.05 -0.10
CA GLN A 5 28.45 -17.80 1.23
C GLN A 5 28.44 -16.31 1.57
N LEU A 6 28.77 -15.45 0.60
CA LEU A 6 28.70 -14.00 0.78
C LEU A 6 27.26 -13.53 1.02
N TYR A 7 26.30 -14.09 0.28
CA TYR A 7 24.88 -13.84 0.50
C TYR A 7 24.43 -14.25 1.91
N ALA A 8 24.82 -15.45 2.37
CA ALA A 8 24.44 -15.95 3.70
C ALA A 8 24.98 -15.06 4.84
N ILE A 9 26.24 -14.63 4.73
CA ILE A 9 26.88 -13.72 5.71
C ILE A 9 26.21 -12.34 5.70
N ALA A 10 25.97 -11.78 4.52
CA ALA A 10 25.31 -10.50 4.34
C ALA A 10 23.88 -10.51 4.91
N LEU A 11 23.14 -11.59 4.64
CA LEU A 11 21.79 -11.79 5.17
C LEU A 11 21.80 -11.89 6.69
N GLU A 12 22.66 -12.72 7.27
CA GLU A 12 22.76 -12.88 8.73
C GLU A 12 23.07 -11.56 9.42
N ARG A 13 23.98 -10.75 8.83
CA ARG A 13 24.28 -9.42 9.33
C ARG A 13 23.07 -8.49 9.23
N SER A 14 22.39 -8.48 8.08
CA SER A 14 21.25 -7.61 7.78
C SER A 14 19.99 -7.91 8.62
N THR A 15 19.95 -9.06 9.30
CA THR A 15 18.83 -9.47 10.17
C THR A 15 19.13 -9.42 11.67
N GLN A 16 20.29 -8.90 12.07
CA GLN A 16 20.66 -8.86 13.49
C GLN A 16 19.70 -7.99 14.34
N PRO A 17 19.43 -8.37 15.59
CA PRO A 17 18.52 -7.64 16.47
C PRO A 17 18.93 -6.20 16.76
N ASP A 18 20.23 -5.91 16.74
CA ASP A 18 20.82 -4.60 17.06
C ASP A 18 20.80 -3.61 15.87
N LEU A 19 20.33 -4.04 14.69
CA LEU A 19 20.30 -3.17 13.53
C LEU A 19 19.21 -2.09 13.65
N PRO A 20 19.54 -0.83 13.32
CA PRO A 20 18.55 0.25 13.33
C PRO A 20 17.53 0.07 12.20
N THR A 21 16.26 0.09 12.56
CA THR A 21 15.15 0.27 11.61
C THR A 21 14.79 1.75 11.47
N GLU A 22 13.91 2.09 10.52
CA GLU A 22 13.34 3.44 10.40
C GLU A 22 12.38 3.76 11.58
N HIS A 23 11.95 2.75 12.34
CA HIS A 23 11.05 2.83 13.49
C HIS A 23 11.79 2.46 14.79
N LYS A 24 12.63 3.37 15.31
CA LYS A 24 13.49 3.13 16.49
C LYS A 24 12.76 3.18 17.83
N GLU A 25 11.52 3.66 17.84
CA GLU A 25 10.79 4.03 19.07
C GLU A 25 9.95 2.87 19.65
N VAL A 26 9.84 1.74 18.94
CA VAL A 26 8.92 0.64 19.32
C VAL A 26 9.67 -0.70 19.38
N PRO A 27 9.41 -1.56 20.39
CA PRO A 27 10.00 -2.90 20.45
C PRO A 27 9.66 -3.73 19.20
N HIS A 28 10.68 -4.21 18.48
CA HIS A 28 10.52 -4.99 17.23
C HIS A 28 10.18 -6.47 17.50
N GLY A 29 9.24 -6.72 18.42
CA GLY A 29 8.75 -8.06 18.75
C GLY A 29 7.27 -8.15 18.43
N ILE A 30 6.92 -8.64 17.24
CA ILE A 30 5.54 -9.04 16.96
C ILE A 30 5.30 -10.37 17.66
N THR A 31 4.27 -10.43 18.50
CA THR A 31 3.77 -11.68 19.07
C THR A 31 3.50 -12.68 17.94
N ARG A 32 3.83 -13.96 18.15
CA ARG A 32 3.49 -15.02 17.20
C ARG A 32 1.96 -15.03 16.94
N LEU A 33 1.55 -15.47 15.75
CA LEU A 33 0.12 -15.62 15.45
C LEU A 33 -0.46 -16.60 16.46
N LEU A 34 -1.70 -16.36 16.89
CA LEU A 34 -2.47 -17.36 17.60
C LEU A 34 -2.64 -18.58 16.69
N ASP A 35 -2.76 -19.78 17.29
CA ASP A 35 -2.90 -21.01 16.51
C ASP A 35 -4.16 -20.99 15.63
N THR A 36 -5.24 -20.34 16.10
CA THR A 36 -6.48 -20.10 15.35
C THR A 36 -6.23 -19.26 14.09
N ASP A 37 -5.58 -18.10 14.24
CA ASP A 37 -5.27 -17.20 13.14
C ASP A 37 -4.33 -17.84 12.13
N ARG A 38 -3.40 -18.66 12.62
CA ARG A 38 -2.49 -19.43 11.78
C ARG A 38 -3.26 -20.44 10.93
N ILE A 39 -4.20 -21.19 11.51
CA ILE A 39 -5.07 -22.12 10.78
C ILE A 39 -5.92 -21.37 9.75
N ALA A 40 -6.46 -20.21 10.12
CA ALA A 40 -7.22 -19.36 9.20
C ALA A 40 -6.37 -18.92 7.99
N CYS A 41 -5.12 -18.48 8.23
CA CYS A 41 -4.18 -18.11 7.18
C CYS A 41 -3.83 -19.31 6.28
N GLU A 42 -3.49 -20.47 6.86
CA GLU A 42 -3.18 -21.70 6.11
C GLU A 42 -4.37 -22.14 5.25
N GLY A 43 -5.59 -22.12 5.81
CA GLY A 43 -6.83 -22.43 5.09
C GLY A 43 -7.11 -21.45 3.95
N TRP A 44 -6.90 -20.15 4.17
CA TRP A 44 -7.07 -19.14 3.14
C TRP A 44 -6.04 -19.27 2.00
N LEU A 45 -4.76 -19.53 2.32
CA LEU A 45 -3.73 -19.80 1.32
C LEU A 45 -4.05 -21.04 0.47
N GLN A 46 -4.61 -22.07 1.11
CA GLN A 46 -5.10 -23.27 0.43
C GLN A 46 -6.27 -22.94 -0.52
N GLU A 47 -7.25 -22.16 -0.07
CA GLU A 47 -8.38 -21.73 -0.90
C GLU A 47 -7.91 -20.88 -2.09
N MET A 48 -6.92 -20.00 -1.88
CA MET A 48 -6.35 -19.15 -2.92
C MET A 48 -5.46 -19.91 -3.91
N ASN A 49 -5.06 -21.15 -3.56
CA ASN A 49 -4.14 -21.99 -4.34
C ASN A 49 -2.84 -21.27 -4.70
N PHE A 50 -2.20 -20.65 -3.71
CA PHE A 50 -0.97 -19.89 -3.88
C PHE A 50 -0.16 -19.84 -2.58
N LEU A 51 1.16 -20.06 -2.68
CA LEU A 51 2.08 -20.06 -1.54
C LEU A 51 1.66 -21.06 -0.44
N ARG A 52 1.21 -22.26 -0.83
CA ARG A 52 0.82 -23.29 0.12
C ARG A 52 2.09 -23.87 0.79
N PRO A 53 2.16 -23.89 2.13
CA PRO A 53 3.32 -24.43 2.82
C PRO A 53 3.61 -25.90 2.46
N GLY A 54 4.85 -26.21 2.09
CA GLY A 54 5.31 -27.58 1.81
C GLY A 54 5.11 -28.07 0.37
N GLU A 55 4.48 -27.27 -0.50
CA GLU A 55 4.32 -27.59 -1.93
C GLU A 55 5.55 -27.11 -2.72
N GLU A 56 6.24 -28.00 -3.44
CA GLU A 56 7.54 -27.72 -4.06
C GLU A 56 7.55 -26.48 -4.98
N GLU A 57 6.53 -26.33 -5.83
CA GLU A 57 6.41 -25.16 -6.71
C GLU A 57 6.20 -23.87 -5.92
N ASP A 58 5.37 -23.91 -4.87
CA ASP A 58 5.07 -22.76 -4.03
C ASP A 58 6.27 -22.39 -3.15
N GLU A 59 7.08 -23.35 -2.70
CA GLU A 59 8.34 -23.10 -1.99
C GLU A 59 9.39 -22.43 -2.88
N LYS A 60 9.44 -22.80 -4.17
CA LYS A 60 10.30 -22.11 -5.14
C LYS A 60 9.87 -20.67 -5.35
N VAL A 61 8.57 -20.42 -5.54
CA VAL A 61 8.01 -19.07 -5.67
C VAL A 61 8.28 -18.27 -4.39
N TRP A 62 8.06 -18.88 -3.21
CA TRP A 62 8.34 -18.28 -1.92
C TRP A 62 9.82 -17.89 -1.74
N GLY A 63 10.74 -18.76 -2.16
CA GLY A 63 12.17 -18.48 -2.19
C GLY A 63 12.54 -17.27 -3.07
N ASN A 64 11.89 -17.13 -4.23
CA ASN A 64 12.08 -15.97 -5.11
C ASN A 64 11.54 -14.68 -4.48
N ILE A 65 10.35 -14.72 -3.86
CA ILE A 65 9.77 -13.57 -3.15
C ILE A 65 10.70 -13.09 -2.05
N LYS A 66 11.19 -14.02 -1.20
CA LYS A 66 12.16 -13.71 -0.15
C LYS A 66 13.43 -13.05 -0.71
N ARG A 67 14.01 -13.63 -1.76
CA ARG A 67 15.23 -13.10 -2.40
C ARG A 67 15.02 -11.69 -2.97
N ASN A 68 13.93 -11.47 -3.69
CA ASN A 68 13.66 -10.19 -4.33
C ASN A 68 13.26 -9.11 -3.32
N TRP A 69 12.55 -9.47 -2.25
CA TRP A 69 12.28 -8.54 -1.15
C TRP A 69 13.59 -8.09 -0.48
N ILE A 70 14.51 -9.02 -0.18
CA ILE A 70 15.84 -8.67 0.33
C ILE A 70 16.60 -7.76 -0.65
N GLY A 71 16.55 -8.08 -1.95
CA GLY A 71 17.15 -7.25 -3.00
C GLY A 71 16.63 -5.82 -2.98
N TYR A 72 15.31 -5.66 -2.93
CA TYR A 72 14.63 -4.37 -2.82
C TYR A 72 15.05 -3.61 -1.54
N LEU A 73 15.02 -4.27 -0.39
CA LEU A 73 15.38 -3.64 0.89
C LEU A 73 16.85 -3.18 0.89
N SER A 74 17.76 -4.03 0.42
CA SER A 74 19.18 -3.71 0.32
C SER A 74 19.43 -2.57 -0.67
N ALA A 75 18.87 -2.65 -1.88
CA ALA A 75 19.07 -1.66 -2.95
C ALA A 75 18.60 -0.25 -2.55
N THR A 76 17.50 -0.18 -1.79
CA THR A 76 16.89 1.08 -1.38
C THR A 76 17.39 1.59 -0.02
N SER A 77 18.21 0.82 0.68
CA SER A 77 18.74 1.19 1.99
C SER A 77 19.85 2.27 1.88
N PRO A 78 19.96 3.18 2.86
CA PRO A 78 21.11 4.04 3.12
C PRO A 78 22.50 3.41 2.97
N THR A 79 22.66 2.16 3.38
CA THR A 79 23.91 1.40 3.32
C THR A 79 23.63 0.09 2.57
N PRO A 80 23.60 0.13 1.23
CA PRO A 80 23.23 -1.01 0.42
C PRO A 80 24.31 -2.09 0.46
N GLU A 81 23.87 -3.35 0.41
CA GLU A 81 24.74 -4.52 0.34
C GLU A 81 24.63 -5.15 -1.04
N ALA A 82 25.67 -4.98 -1.86
CA ALA A 82 25.72 -5.46 -3.24
C ALA A 82 25.47 -6.96 -3.39
N ALA A 83 25.95 -7.77 -2.45
CA ALA A 83 25.74 -9.22 -2.44
C ALA A 83 24.26 -9.60 -2.29
N LEU A 84 23.46 -8.75 -1.64
CA LEU A 84 22.02 -8.94 -1.45
C LEU A 84 21.18 -8.33 -2.59
N ALA A 85 21.74 -7.36 -3.33
CA ALA A 85 21.07 -6.63 -4.42
C ALA A 85 21.89 -6.66 -5.73
N PRO A 86 22.07 -7.83 -6.36
CA PRO A 86 22.73 -7.92 -7.66
C PRO A 86 21.96 -7.12 -8.71
N ASN A 87 22.66 -6.53 -9.68
CA ASN A 87 21.99 -5.76 -10.73
C ASN A 87 21.26 -6.72 -11.68
N ARG A 88 19.92 -6.71 -11.62
CA ARG A 88 19.03 -7.46 -12.51
C ARG A 88 18.21 -6.56 -13.43
N LYS A 89 18.52 -5.25 -13.48
CA LYS A 89 17.71 -4.27 -14.22
C LYS A 89 17.64 -4.67 -15.70
N VAL A 90 16.43 -4.66 -16.25
CA VAL A 90 16.16 -5.02 -17.66
C VAL A 90 16.82 -4.01 -18.61
N VAL A 91 16.92 -2.75 -18.18
CA VAL A 91 17.64 -1.68 -18.91
C VAL A 91 18.86 -1.28 -18.10
N GLN A 92 20.05 -1.43 -18.70
CA GLN A 92 21.32 -1.03 -18.11
C GLN A 92 21.88 0.15 -18.90
N PHE A 93 21.93 1.34 -18.30
CA PHE A 93 22.68 2.45 -18.86
C PHE A 93 24.16 2.27 -18.49
N THR A 94 24.92 1.59 -19.34
CA THR A 94 26.38 1.62 -19.26
C THR A 94 26.83 3.03 -19.57
N GLY A 95 27.46 3.67 -18.60
CA GLY A 95 27.94 5.03 -18.74
C GLY A 95 29.16 5.07 -19.65
N GLY A 96 28.97 5.14 -20.96
CA GLY A 96 29.85 5.82 -21.92
C GLY A 96 31.30 5.35 -22.11
N ASP A 97 31.72 4.22 -21.55
CA ASP A 97 33.01 3.60 -21.89
C ASP A 97 32.72 2.29 -22.65
N GLU A 98 33.12 2.24 -23.93
CA GLU A 98 32.89 1.12 -24.87
C GLU A 98 33.64 -0.18 -24.51
N ASP A 99 34.29 -0.23 -23.33
CA ASP A 99 35.15 -1.33 -22.85
C ASP A 99 34.64 -1.99 -21.54
N ASP A 100 33.37 -1.83 -21.16
CA ASP A 100 32.83 -2.46 -19.94
C ASP A 100 32.26 -3.86 -20.27
N ASP A 101 32.86 -4.92 -19.72
CA ASP A 101 32.55 -6.36 -19.91
C ASP A 101 31.13 -6.79 -19.42
N GLY A 102 30.15 -5.88 -19.41
CA GLY A 102 28.82 -6.10 -18.85
C GLY A 102 28.80 -6.22 -17.31
N VAL A 103 29.93 -5.95 -16.64
CA VAL A 103 30.05 -5.99 -15.18
C VAL A 103 29.93 -4.57 -14.62
N GLU A 104 28.88 -4.30 -13.86
CA GLU A 104 28.66 -3.00 -13.22
C GLU A 104 29.87 -2.58 -12.37
N ASN A 105 30.57 -1.52 -12.79
CA ASN A 105 31.65 -0.93 -12.01
C ASN A 105 31.15 -0.24 -10.73
N ALA A 106 32.05 0.02 -9.78
CA ALA A 106 31.70 0.60 -8.47
C ALA A 106 30.97 1.96 -8.55
N ARG A 107 31.26 2.76 -9.60
CA ARG A 107 30.59 4.05 -9.83
C ARG A 107 29.16 3.85 -10.33
N GLY A 108 28.96 2.92 -11.26
CA GLY A 108 27.64 2.50 -11.74
C GLY A 108 26.78 1.98 -10.59
N GLN A 109 27.34 1.09 -9.77
CA GLN A 109 26.67 0.54 -8.59
C GLN A 109 26.24 1.62 -7.59
N LYS A 110 27.12 2.57 -7.28
CA LYS A 110 26.78 3.68 -6.39
C LYS A 110 25.65 4.55 -6.94
N ARG A 111 25.62 4.77 -8.26
CA ARG A 111 24.54 5.50 -8.93
C ARG A 111 23.23 4.72 -8.87
N ARG A 112 23.24 3.43 -9.24
CA ARG A 112 22.07 2.55 -9.18
C ARG A 112 21.42 2.56 -7.80
N PHE A 113 22.17 2.36 -6.73
CA PHE A 113 21.60 2.38 -5.37
C PHE A 113 21.10 3.76 -4.94
N ALA A 114 21.73 4.84 -5.41
CA ALA A 114 21.20 6.18 -5.17
C ALA A 114 19.87 6.40 -5.90
N ASP A 115 19.75 5.90 -7.13
CA ASP A 115 18.52 5.97 -7.93
C ASP A 115 17.41 5.08 -7.37
N ASP A 116 17.70 3.84 -6.98
CA ASP A 116 16.72 2.93 -6.34
C ASP A 116 16.17 3.54 -5.05
N ARG A 117 17.04 4.09 -4.19
CA ARG A 117 16.61 4.79 -2.98
C ARG A 117 15.77 6.02 -3.30
N ARG A 118 16.19 6.83 -4.26
CA ARG A 118 15.46 8.01 -4.69
C ARG A 118 14.06 7.63 -5.15
N ARG A 119 13.92 6.61 -6.00
CA ARG A 119 12.63 6.08 -6.47
C ARG A 119 11.72 5.70 -5.29
N ARG A 120 12.24 4.94 -4.32
CA ARG A 120 11.47 4.57 -3.12
C ARG A 120 10.97 5.79 -2.35
N MET A 121 11.86 6.75 -2.07
CA MET A 121 11.51 7.95 -1.31
C MET A 121 10.50 8.82 -2.06
N THR A 122 10.60 8.91 -3.38
CA THR A 122 9.65 9.63 -4.22
C THR A 122 8.27 8.98 -4.20
N ILE A 123 8.17 7.66 -4.39
CA ILE A 123 6.90 6.91 -4.28
C ILE A 123 6.27 7.12 -2.91
N GLN A 124 7.07 6.99 -1.85
CA GLN A 124 6.61 7.18 -0.48
C GLN A 124 6.09 8.61 -0.25
N SER A 125 6.82 9.63 -0.73
CA SER A 125 6.44 11.02 -0.55
C SER A 125 5.17 11.38 -1.32
N ALA A 126 5.05 10.94 -2.58
CA ALA A 126 3.84 11.11 -3.40
C ALA A 126 2.64 10.50 -2.69
N PHE A 127 2.76 9.23 -2.30
CA PHE A 127 1.69 8.50 -1.64
C PHE A 127 1.25 9.14 -0.32
N TRP A 128 2.20 9.53 0.53
CA TRP A 128 1.89 10.05 1.87
C TRP A 128 1.26 11.45 1.80
N ASN A 129 1.71 12.31 0.88
CA ASN A 129 1.20 13.67 0.76
C ASN A 129 -0.25 13.69 0.26
N ASP A 130 -0.53 12.99 -0.83
CA ASP A 130 -1.87 12.95 -1.42
C ASP A 130 -2.86 12.22 -0.52
N LEU A 131 -2.45 11.09 0.08
CA LEU A 131 -3.36 10.31 0.93
C LEU A 131 -3.65 10.99 2.27
N ASP A 132 -2.70 11.75 2.84
CA ASP A 132 -2.98 12.63 3.99
C ASP A 132 -4.06 13.66 3.64
N GLY A 133 -3.99 14.23 2.43
CA GLY A 133 -5.02 15.15 1.91
C GLY A 133 -6.38 14.47 1.77
N MET A 134 -6.43 13.27 1.18
CA MET A 134 -7.68 12.51 0.99
C MET A 134 -8.31 12.06 2.32
N GLU A 135 -7.51 11.65 3.29
CA GLU A 135 -7.97 11.35 4.66
C GLU A 135 -8.65 12.58 5.28
N ALA A 136 -7.98 13.74 5.23
CA ALA A 136 -8.54 14.98 5.74
C ALA A 136 -9.82 15.39 5.00
N MET A 137 -9.88 15.18 3.67
CA MET A 137 -11.08 15.44 2.88
C MET A 137 -12.23 14.50 3.22
N THR A 138 -11.95 13.28 3.69
CA THR A 138 -12.98 12.31 4.09
C THR A 138 -13.82 12.84 5.25
N GLU A 139 -13.23 13.60 6.18
CA GLU A 139 -13.94 14.22 7.31
C GLU A 139 -14.90 15.35 6.91
N ARG A 140 -14.80 15.87 5.68
CA ARG A 140 -15.75 16.86 5.15
C ARG A 140 -17.04 16.23 4.65
N TRP A 141 -17.06 14.92 4.42
CA TRP A 141 -18.23 14.24 3.88
C TRP A 141 -19.31 14.04 4.94
N PRO A 142 -20.60 14.21 4.57
CA PRO A 142 -21.72 13.96 5.48
C PRO A 142 -21.75 12.51 5.95
N ARG A 143 -22.35 12.26 7.12
CA ARG A 143 -22.48 10.91 7.71
C ARG A 143 -23.06 9.90 6.74
N ALA A 144 -24.03 10.26 5.91
CA ALA A 144 -24.61 9.33 4.93
C ALA A 144 -23.57 8.75 3.97
N ALA A 145 -22.66 9.57 3.44
CA ALA A 145 -21.58 9.11 2.57
C ALA A 145 -20.56 8.26 3.34
N ARG A 146 -20.23 8.65 4.57
CA ARG A 146 -19.28 7.91 5.41
C ARG A 146 -19.84 6.57 5.91
N VAL A 147 -21.13 6.48 6.18
CA VAL A 147 -21.83 5.21 6.48
C VAL A 147 -21.82 4.32 5.25
N ALA A 148 -22.04 4.89 4.06
CA ALA A 148 -21.97 4.11 2.82
C ALA A 148 -20.60 3.43 2.62
N LEU A 149 -19.50 3.98 3.15
CA LEU A 149 -18.17 3.34 3.11
C LEU A 149 -18.04 2.11 4.03
N ASN A 150 -18.82 2.06 5.10
CA ASN A 150 -18.84 0.96 6.08
C ASN A 150 -19.95 -0.08 5.81
N SER A 151 -20.88 0.19 4.89
CA SER A 151 -22.03 -0.70 4.59
C SER A 151 -21.63 -2.14 4.26
N MET A 152 -20.40 -2.35 3.78
CA MET A 152 -19.91 -3.68 3.42
C MET A 152 -19.15 -4.40 4.53
N ASP A 153 -18.98 -3.76 5.69
CA ASP A 153 -18.44 -4.39 6.90
C ASP A 153 -19.54 -5.07 7.73
N GLU A 154 -20.81 -4.95 7.34
CA GLU A 154 -22.03 -5.53 7.96
C GLU A 154 -22.02 -7.08 8.07
N GLY A 155 -20.97 -7.76 7.61
CA GLY A 155 -20.92 -9.22 7.49
C GLY A 155 -20.56 -10.01 8.74
N ASN A 156 -20.06 -9.43 9.85
CA ASN A 156 -19.84 -10.18 11.10
C ASN A 156 -19.45 -9.36 12.35
N TRP A 157 -19.28 -8.04 12.28
CA TRP A 157 -19.16 -7.23 13.49
C TRP A 157 -20.58 -7.02 14.01
N GLY A 158 -20.91 -7.69 15.13
CA GLY A 158 -22.27 -7.91 15.60
C GLY A 158 -23.20 -6.71 15.51
N ASP A 159 -24.47 -7.00 15.20
CA ASP A 159 -25.75 -6.25 15.15
C ASP A 159 -25.83 -4.81 15.74
N GLY A 160 -24.79 -4.02 15.58
CA GLY A 160 -24.70 -2.61 15.94
C GLY A 160 -24.47 -1.81 14.67
N ASP A 161 -25.15 -0.67 14.56
CA ASP A 161 -24.86 0.37 13.57
C ASP A 161 -23.33 0.64 13.62
N GLN A 162 -22.56 0.13 12.65
CA GLN A 162 -21.08 0.22 12.64
C GLN A 162 -20.57 1.66 12.47
N GLY A 163 -21.49 2.61 12.47
CA GLY A 163 -21.18 4.03 12.47
C GLY A 163 -20.67 4.51 11.13
N ALA A 164 -20.47 5.82 11.06
CA ALA A 164 -19.84 6.44 9.92
C ALA A 164 -18.36 6.04 9.86
N PHE A 165 -17.81 5.87 8.65
CA PHE A 165 -16.37 5.75 8.48
C PHE A 165 -15.63 6.92 9.13
N GLU A 166 -14.54 6.58 9.81
CA GLU A 166 -13.70 7.48 10.57
C GLU A 166 -12.32 7.50 9.92
N SER A 167 -11.86 8.68 9.50
CA SER A 167 -10.53 8.84 8.88
C SER A 167 -9.41 8.70 9.93
N LEU A 168 -8.17 8.55 9.49
CA LEU A 168 -6.98 8.68 10.36
C LEU A 168 -6.32 10.07 10.19
N ALA A 169 -7.10 11.09 9.78
CA ALA A 169 -6.57 12.42 9.49
C ALA A 169 -6.07 13.17 10.73
N ALA A 170 -6.62 12.85 11.90
CA ALA A 170 -6.28 13.52 13.15
C ALA A 170 -4.79 13.37 13.53
N VAL A 171 -4.23 14.40 14.15
CA VAL A 171 -2.81 14.47 14.53
C VAL A 171 -2.44 13.40 15.55
N TYR A 172 -3.35 13.06 16.47
CA TYR A 172 -3.14 12.00 17.45
C TYR A 172 -3.09 10.60 16.80
N ASP A 173 -3.64 10.42 15.58
CA ASP A 173 -3.57 9.19 14.80
C ASP A 173 -2.34 9.12 13.88
N LEU A 174 -1.48 10.15 13.85
CA LEU A 174 -0.35 10.25 12.94
C LEU A 174 0.57 9.00 12.97
N GLY A 175 0.83 8.46 14.16
CA GLY A 175 1.62 7.24 14.31
C GLY A 175 0.98 6.02 13.63
N LYS A 176 -0.32 5.82 13.83
CA LYS A 176 -1.10 4.75 13.16
C LYS A 176 -1.14 4.99 11.65
N ARG A 177 -1.42 6.23 11.22
CA ARG A 177 -1.43 6.65 9.82
C ARG A 177 -0.14 6.31 9.09
N ARG A 178 1.03 6.70 9.62
CA ARG A 178 2.32 6.42 8.96
C ARG A 178 2.59 4.92 8.83
N ARG A 179 2.27 4.12 9.86
CA ARG A 179 2.38 2.66 9.79
C ARG A 179 1.47 2.07 8.71
N TYR A 180 0.22 2.51 8.66
CA TYR A 180 -0.75 2.01 7.69
C TYR A 180 -0.34 2.38 6.26
N GLN A 181 0.14 3.60 6.04
CA GLN A 181 0.63 4.04 4.74
C GLN A 181 1.87 3.26 4.30
N SER A 182 2.78 2.94 5.23
CA SER A 182 3.97 2.13 4.93
C SER A 182 3.63 0.75 4.34
N ILE A 183 2.48 0.16 4.69
CA ILE A 183 2.05 -1.14 4.15
C ILE A 183 1.77 -1.05 2.64
N TRP A 184 1.14 0.05 2.22
CA TRP A 184 0.82 0.30 0.83
C TRP A 184 2.02 0.80 0.03
N THR A 185 2.83 1.70 0.60
CA THR A 185 4.03 2.20 -0.11
C THR A 185 5.06 1.10 -0.29
N SER A 186 5.16 0.16 0.66
CA SER A 186 6.00 -1.03 0.51
C SER A 186 5.52 -1.94 -0.62
N LEU A 187 4.21 -2.12 -0.78
CA LEU A 187 3.64 -2.84 -1.91
C LEU A 187 4.00 -2.16 -3.25
N VAL A 188 3.67 -0.88 -3.39
CA VAL A 188 3.87 -0.13 -4.65
C VAL A 188 5.36 -0.04 -4.99
N GLY A 189 6.19 0.33 -4.01
CA GLY A 189 7.63 0.42 -4.17
C GLY A 189 8.27 -0.91 -4.55
N PHE A 190 7.82 -2.02 -3.93
CA PHE A 190 8.34 -3.34 -4.25
C PHE A 190 7.91 -3.82 -5.64
N ILE A 191 6.66 -3.57 -6.05
CA ILE A 191 6.20 -3.92 -7.39
C ILE A 191 6.94 -3.13 -8.45
N ALA A 192 7.10 -1.81 -8.29
CA ALA A 192 7.85 -0.98 -9.23
C ALA A 192 9.32 -1.41 -9.33
N HIS A 193 9.96 -1.68 -8.19
CA HIS A 193 11.32 -2.20 -8.19
C HIS A 193 11.43 -3.57 -8.88
N SER A 194 10.53 -4.50 -8.56
CA SER A 194 10.51 -5.84 -9.14
C SER A 194 10.20 -5.84 -10.63
N HIS A 195 9.36 -4.91 -11.09
CA HIS A 195 9.11 -4.68 -12.51
C HIS A 195 10.41 -4.29 -13.22
N SER A 196 11.14 -3.30 -12.69
CA SER A 196 12.41 -2.85 -13.28
C SER A 196 13.50 -3.95 -13.33
N GLU A 197 13.41 -4.97 -12.46
CA GLU A 197 14.29 -6.14 -12.44
C GLU A 197 13.74 -7.37 -13.20
N GLY A 198 12.53 -7.28 -13.77
CA GLY A 198 11.88 -8.38 -14.48
C GLY A 198 11.49 -9.56 -13.58
N THR A 199 11.28 -9.34 -12.29
CA THR A 199 11.11 -10.42 -11.29
C THR A 199 9.67 -10.70 -10.87
N LEU A 200 8.68 -9.94 -11.37
CA LEU A 200 7.27 -10.16 -11.02
C LEU A 200 6.79 -11.59 -11.37
N GLY A 201 7.17 -12.09 -12.55
CA GLY A 201 6.75 -13.42 -13.03
C GLY A 201 7.30 -14.58 -12.19
N GLU A 202 8.57 -14.51 -11.76
CA GLU A 202 9.20 -15.53 -10.90
C GLU A 202 8.64 -15.54 -9.47
N MET A 203 8.04 -14.42 -9.05
CA MET A 203 7.30 -14.27 -7.80
C MET A 203 5.81 -14.66 -7.92
N GLY A 204 5.40 -15.16 -9.08
CA GLY A 204 4.04 -15.65 -9.31
C GLY A 204 3.00 -14.55 -9.55
N LEU A 205 3.39 -13.28 -9.68
CA LEU A 205 2.50 -12.16 -9.96
C LEU A 205 2.50 -11.83 -11.46
N ARG A 206 1.32 -11.89 -12.09
CA ARG A 206 1.12 -11.53 -13.50
C ARG A 206 0.18 -10.34 -13.59
N LEU A 207 0.74 -9.20 -13.96
CA LEU A 207 -0.01 -7.97 -14.18
C LEU A 207 -0.54 -7.94 -15.62
N THR A 208 -1.65 -7.24 -15.82
CA THR A 208 -2.12 -6.94 -17.19
C THR A 208 -1.24 -5.87 -17.81
N GLU A 209 -1.20 -5.78 -19.14
CA GLU A 209 -0.48 -4.71 -19.86
C GLU A 209 -0.83 -3.33 -19.31
N SER A 210 -2.12 -3.03 -19.16
CA SER A 210 -2.56 -1.75 -18.58
C SER A 210 -2.08 -1.48 -17.14
N GLN A 211 -1.77 -2.51 -16.34
CA GLN A 211 -1.19 -2.32 -15.00
C GLN A 211 0.33 -2.16 -15.08
N ILE A 212 0.97 -2.74 -16.10
CA ILE A 212 2.39 -2.53 -16.40
C ILE A 212 2.60 -1.10 -16.92
N ASP A 213 1.70 -0.60 -17.76
CA ASP A 213 1.70 0.79 -18.24
C ASP A 213 1.66 1.77 -17.05
N ASP A 214 0.78 1.55 -16.06
CA ASP A 214 0.77 2.41 -14.85
C ASP A 214 2.11 2.37 -14.09
N ILE A 215 2.79 1.22 -14.05
CA ILE A 215 4.10 1.11 -13.40
C ILE A 215 5.16 1.86 -14.20
N LEU A 216 5.13 1.77 -15.53
CA LEU A 216 6.00 2.52 -16.41
C LEU A 216 5.78 4.03 -16.26
N ASP A 217 4.52 4.47 -16.15
CA ASP A 217 4.17 5.86 -15.90
C ASP A 217 4.72 6.32 -14.54
N ILE A 218 4.59 5.51 -13.47
CA ILE A 218 5.25 5.81 -12.18
C ILE A 218 6.75 5.98 -12.36
N GLU A 219 7.42 5.06 -13.05
CA GLU A 219 8.86 5.14 -13.29
C GLU A 219 9.24 6.40 -14.07
N GLN A 220 8.47 6.73 -15.11
CA GLN A 220 8.69 7.90 -15.95
C GLN A 220 8.51 9.21 -15.18
N GLU A 221 7.46 9.35 -14.38
CA GLU A 221 7.22 10.57 -13.61
C GLU A 221 8.28 10.77 -12.52
N ILE A 222 8.80 9.69 -11.93
CA ILE A 222 9.94 9.78 -11.00
C ILE A 222 11.19 10.39 -11.68
N TRP A 223 11.44 10.05 -12.95
CA TRP A 223 12.57 10.59 -13.70
C TRP A 223 12.44 12.10 -13.96
N GLN A 224 11.22 12.59 -14.13
CA GLN A 224 10.94 14.00 -14.43
C GLN A 224 11.08 14.91 -13.20
N ILE A 225 11.00 14.36 -11.99
CA ILE A 225 11.09 15.16 -10.76
C ILE A 225 12.45 15.83 -10.63
N ASP A 226 12.47 17.14 -10.47
CA ASP A 226 13.68 17.88 -10.07
C ASP A 226 13.73 18.06 -8.54
N MET A 227 14.39 17.11 -7.87
CA MET A 227 14.61 17.16 -6.42
C MET A 227 15.36 18.43 -5.97
N ARG A 228 16.19 19.03 -6.82
CA ARG A 228 16.91 20.27 -6.47
C ARG A 228 15.99 21.47 -6.52
N ALA A 229 15.06 21.50 -7.47
CA ALA A 229 14.03 22.53 -7.54
C ALA A 229 13.10 22.47 -6.32
N ILE A 230 12.59 21.28 -5.98
CA ILE A 230 11.72 21.07 -4.80
C ILE A 230 12.44 21.52 -3.52
N ALA A 231 13.68 21.08 -3.31
CA ALA A 231 14.47 21.47 -2.14
C ALA A 231 14.75 22.99 -2.07
N ARG A 232 14.96 23.65 -3.20
CA ARG A 232 15.20 25.11 -3.27
C ARG A 232 13.94 25.92 -3.00
N ARG A 233 12.79 25.48 -3.51
CA ARG A 233 11.51 26.20 -3.38
C ARG A 233 10.86 26.02 -2.02
N ARG A 234 11.28 25.00 -1.24
CA ARG A 234 10.62 24.59 0.03
C ARG A 234 9.11 24.36 -0.16
N GLU A 235 8.70 24.02 -1.37
CA GLU A 235 7.30 23.74 -1.69
C GLU A 235 6.93 22.39 -1.06
N LYS A 236 5.81 22.37 -0.32
CA LYS A 236 5.13 21.13 0.05
C LYS A 236 4.32 20.70 -1.18
N GLY A 237 4.94 19.97 -2.09
CA GLY A 237 4.35 19.61 -3.39
C GLY A 237 5.44 19.35 -4.44
N GLY A 238 5.05 18.85 -5.61
CA GLY A 238 5.94 18.46 -6.71
C GLY A 238 6.06 16.95 -6.92
N PHE A 239 5.12 16.18 -6.36
CA PHE A 239 5.03 14.72 -6.51
C PHE A 239 3.66 14.26 -7.03
N GLU A 240 2.77 15.21 -7.32
CA GLU A 240 1.38 14.98 -7.73
C GLU A 240 1.32 14.14 -9.01
N ASP A 241 2.24 14.39 -9.95
CA ASP A 241 2.34 13.64 -11.21
C ASP A 241 2.70 12.17 -10.99
N VAL A 242 3.45 11.84 -9.92
CA VAL A 242 3.74 10.45 -9.53
C VAL A 242 2.54 9.80 -8.84
N TRP A 243 1.73 10.58 -8.11
CA TRP A 243 0.56 10.05 -7.42
C TRP A 243 -0.52 9.57 -8.41
N VAL A 244 -0.74 10.26 -9.52
CA VAL A 244 -1.76 9.91 -10.52
C VAL A 244 -1.64 8.45 -10.99
N PRO A 245 -0.50 7.98 -11.52
CA PRO A 245 -0.37 6.59 -11.98
C PRO A 245 -0.34 5.59 -10.81
N ILE A 246 0.13 5.97 -9.62
CA ILE A 246 -0.04 5.15 -8.40
C ILE A 246 -1.53 4.91 -8.13
N ARG A 247 -2.33 5.97 -8.07
CA ARG A 247 -3.77 5.88 -7.82
C ARG A 247 -4.46 5.02 -8.89
N GLN A 248 -4.09 5.17 -10.16
CA GLN A 248 -4.65 4.36 -11.25
C GLN A 248 -4.33 2.87 -11.06
N LEU A 249 -3.09 2.51 -10.73
CA LEU A 249 -2.67 1.14 -10.44
C LEU A 249 -3.49 0.54 -9.29
N LEU A 250 -3.68 1.29 -8.19
CA LEU A 250 -4.44 0.84 -7.03
C LEU A 250 -5.94 0.69 -7.35
N MET A 251 -6.53 1.66 -8.04
CA MET A 251 -7.94 1.58 -8.44
C MET A 251 -8.20 0.44 -9.41
N LYS A 252 -7.33 0.19 -10.39
CA LYS A 252 -7.43 -1.01 -11.27
C LYS A 252 -7.33 -2.30 -10.45
N THR A 253 -6.50 -2.31 -9.41
CA THR A 253 -6.37 -3.44 -8.50
C THR A 253 -7.66 -3.68 -7.70
N LEU A 254 -8.30 -2.63 -7.18
CA LEU A 254 -9.58 -2.72 -6.46
C LEU A 254 -10.74 -3.14 -7.38
N ARG A 255 -10.77 -2.62 -8.61
CA ARG A 255 -11.81 -2.87 -9.61
C ARG A 255 -11.76 -4.26 -10.24
N LYS A 256 -10.64 -4.98 -10.10
CA LYS A 256 -10.42 -6.25 -10.78
C LYS A 256 -11.37 -7.34 -10.28
N ALA A 257 -12.28 -7.77 -11.14
CA ALA A 257 -13.13 -8.93 -10.90
C ALA A 257 -12.30 -10.23 -10.94
N LYS A 258 -12.76 -11.26 -10.22
CA LYS A 258 -12.10 -12.58 -10.16
C LYS A 258 -10.61 -12.46 -9.78
N SER A 259 -10.34 -11.60 -8.80
CA SER A 259 -9.00 -11.38 -8.28
C SER A 259 -8.44 -12.67 -7.69
N THR A 260 -7.16 -12.94 -7.89
CA THR A 260 -6.39 -14.02 -7.26
C THR A 260 -5.00 -13.48 -6.94
N PRO A 261 -4.24 -14.13 -6.05
CA PRO A 261 -2.84 -13.72 -5.81
C PRO A 261 -1.99 -13.70 -7.08
N ARG A 262 -2.34 -14.47 -8.11
CA ARG A 262 -1.57 -14.51 -9.36
C ARG A 262 -1.85 -13.34 -10.30
N ASN A 263 -2.94 -12.60 -10.12
CA ASN A 263 -3.37 -11.56 -11.07
C ASN A 263 -3.71 -10.20 -10.44
N ASN A 264 -3.65 -10.09 -9.11
CA ASN A 264 -4.03 -8.90 -8.37
C ASN A 264 -2.94 -8.54 -7.34
N PRO A 265 -2.26 -7.38 -7.48
CA PRO A 265 -1.25 -6.90 -6.55
C PRO A 265 -1.62 -6.95 -5.07
N LEU A 266 -2.83 -6.53 -4.69
CA LEU A 266 -3.26 -6.47 -3.30
C LEU A 266 -3.47 -7.87 -2.72
N VAL A 267 -4.13 -8.76 -3.47
CA VAL A 267 -4.35 -10.15 -3.03
C VAL A 267 -3.01 -10.90 -2.97
N TRP A 268 -2.10 -10.63 -3.90
CA TRP A 268 -0.75 -11.17 -3.88
C TRP A 268 0.02 -10.73 -2.63
N TRP A 269 -0.02 -9.44 -2.30
CA TRP A 269 0.68 -8.88 -1.16
C TRP A 269 0.19 -9.48 0.15
N ILE A 270 -1.13 -9.58 0.33
CA ILE A 270 -1.68 -10.23 1.52
C ILE A 270 -1.32 -11.72 1.57
N ALA A 271 -1.28 -12.43 0.44
CA ALA A 271 -0.83 -13.82 0.45
C ALA A 271 0.65 -13.96 0.87
N VAL A 272 1.51 -13.04 0.43
CA VAL A 272 2.90 -12.95 0.89
C VAL A 272 2.96 -12.70 2.39
N LEU A 273 2.19 -11.75 2.91
CA LEU A 273 2.16 -11.41 4.32
C LEU A 273 1.58 -12.54 5.19
N ALA A 274 0.52 -13.21 4.73
CA ALA A 274 -0.08 -14.36 5.41
C ALA A 274 0.87 -15.57 5.42
N ARG A 275 1.47 -15.90 4.27
CA ARG A 275 2.49 -16.96 4.19
C ARG A 275 3.64 -16.67 5.14
N SER A 276 4.06 -15.40 5.16
CA SER A 276 5.14 -14.96 6.03
C SER A 276 4.80 -15.11 7.52
N ALA A 277 3.58 -14.72 7.89
CA ALA A 277 3.13 -14.79 9.27
C ALA A 277 2.97 -16.24 9.76
N VAL A 278 2.59 -17.17 8.87
CA VAL A 278 2.45 -18.61 9.16
C VAL A 278 3.80 -19.30 9.33
N SER A 279 4.83 -18.91 8.58
CA SER A 279 6.16 -19.54 8.62
C SER A 279 6.86 -19.42 9.99
N GLY A 280 6.50 -18.42 10.80
CA GLY A 280 7.01 -18.24 12.17
C GLY A 280 8.54 -18.16 12.26
N ASP A 281 9.11 -18.45 13.44
CA ASP A 281 10.56 -18.38 13.71
C ASP A 281 11.37 -19.54 13.09
N LYS A 282 10.69 -20.52 12.48
CA LYS A 282 11.35 -21.70 11.88
C LYS A 282 12.05 -21.36 10.57
N ASP A 283 11.52 -20.38 9.85
CA ASP A 283 12.16 -19.72 8.73
C ASP A 283 12.60 -18.34 9.20
N ARG A 284 13.76 -17.85 8.75
CA ARG A 284 14.20 -16.46 8.98
C ARG A 284 13.29 -15.50 8.20
N ASP A 285 12.03 -15.36 8.60
CA ASP A 285 11.02 -14.67 7.83
C ASP A 285 10.96 -13.19 8.18
N PHE A 286 11.44 -12.36 7.27
CA PHE A 286 11.67 -10.92 7.45
C PHE A 286 10.63 -10.03 6.79
N ILE A 287 9.64 -10.61 6.10
CA ILE A 287 8.64 -9.79 5.39
C ILE A 287 7.55 -9.33 6.37
N SER A 288 7.01 -10.25 7.17
CA SER A 288 6.00 -9.92 8.18
C SER A 288 6.58 -9.62 9.55
N ARG A 289 7.60 -10.36 10.01
CA ARG A 289 8.04 -10.33 11.42
C ARG A 289 9.53 -10.11 11.66
N GLY A 290 10.39 -10.43 10.70
CA GLY A 290 11.83 -10.34 10.90
C GLY A 290 12.42 -8.95 10.64
N ARG A 291 13.54 -8.69 11.31
CA ARG A 291 14.28 -7.45 11.19
C ARG A 291 15.08 -7.49 9.91
N PHE A 292 15.03 -6.42 9.14
CA PHE A 292 15.96 -6.20 8.04
C PHE A 292 16.44 -4.76 8.11
N HIS A 293 17.71 -4.53 7.75
CA HIS A 293 18.31 -3.21 7.79
C HIS A 293 17.46 -2.18 7.03
N LYS A 294 16.82 -1.26 7.77
CA LYS A 294 15.97 -0.18 7.23
C LYS A 294 14.81 -0.69 6.35
N ASN A 295 14.13 -1.72 6.85
CA ASN A 295 12.85 -2.18 6.31
C ASN A 295 11.82 -1.02 6.37
N PRO A 296 11.19 -0.64 5.23
CA PRO A 296 10.11 0.35 5.20
C PRO A 296 8.79 -0.18 5.78
N MET A 297 8.63 -1.50 5.91
CA MET A 297 7.46 -2.09 6.57
C MET A 297 7.54 -1.93 8.08
N PRO A 298 6.44 -1.52 8.74
CA PRO A 298 6.39 -1.44 10.19
C PRO A 298 6.39 -2.85 10.78
N MET A 299 7.36 -3.10 11.65
CA MET A 299 7.58 -4.40 12.29
C MET A 299 6.85 -4.53 13.62
N ASP A 300 6.02 -3.55 13.98
CA ASP A 300 5.20 -3.51 15.19
C ASP A 300 3.71 -3.73 14.87
N VAL A 301 3.37 -3.95 13.59
CA VAL A 301 1.99 -4.12 13.12
C VAL A 301 1.76 -5.57 12.71
N ASP A 302 0.76 -6.21 13.33
CA ASP A 302 0.42 -7.60 13.03
C ASP A 302 -0.33 -7.77 11.69
N LEU A 303 -0.69 -8.99 11.33
CA LEU A 303 -1.39 -9.26 10.07
C LEU A 303 -2.82 -8.71 10.06
N GLY A 304 -3.51 -8.71 11.21
CA GLY A 304 -4.87 -8.18 11.34
C GLY A 304 -4.89 -6.67 11.11
N GLU A 305 -4.01 -5.93 11.79
CA GLU A 305 -3.85 -4.49 11.59
C GLU A 305 -3.39 -4.15 10.16
N ARG A 306 -2.62 -5.04 9.50
CA ARG A 306 -2.28 -4.84 8.07
C ARG A 306 -3.47 -4.98 7.16
N LEU A 307 -4.37 -5.93 7.44
CA LEU A 307 -5.63 -6.07 6.70
C LEU A 307 -6.53 -4.86 6.94
N GLU A 308 -6.63 -4.38 8.19
CA GLU A 308 -7.35 -3.15 8.54
C GLU A 308 -6.80 -1.96 7.75
N ALA A 309 -5.48 -1.78 7.69
CA ALA A 309 -4.85 -0.72 6.91
C ALA A 309 -5.19 -0.76 5.41
N ILE A 310 -5.27 -1.96 4.83
CA ILE A 310 -5.69 -2.12 3.43
C ILE A 310 -7.17 -1.80 3.25
N VAL A 311 -8.04 -2.29 4.12
CA VAL A 311 -9.48 -1.99 4.01
C VAL A 311 -9.73 -0.49 4.20
N HIS A 312 -9.09 0.13 5.20
CA HIS A 312 -9.18 1.55 5.51
C HIS A 312 -8.83 2.42 4.31
N TYR A 313 -7.63 2.27 3.74
CA TYR A 313 -7.23 3.10 2.60
C TYR A 313 -7.95 2.76 1.30
N SER A 314 -8.48 1.54 1.17
CA SER A 314 -9.37 1.23 0.06
C SER A 314 -10.65 2.07 0.11
N LYS A 315 -11.20 2.33 1.32
CA LYS A 315 -12.36 3.23 1.50
C LYS A 315 -12.03 4.66 1.10
N VAL A 316 -10.89 5.18 1.55
CA VAL A 316 -10.43 6.53 1.20
C VAL A 316 -10.25 6.68 -0.31
N LEU A 317 -9.58 5.72 -0.97
CA LEU A 317 -9.38 5.73 -2.43
C LEU A 317 -10.69 5.63 -3.21
N VAL A 318 -11.62 4.76 -2.78
CA VAL A 318 -12.91 4.59 -3.45
C VAL A 318 -13.80 5.82 -3.26
N LEU A 319 -13.75 6.50 -2.12
CA LEU A 319 -14.48 7.76 -1.91
C LEU A 319 -14.01 8.84 -2.89
N ASP A 320 -12.70 9.04 -2.99
CA ASP A 320 -12.10 10.03 -3.89
C ASP A 320 -12.38 9.72 -5.38
N ASP A 321 -12.27 8.45 -5.76
CA ASP A 321 -12.60 7.97 -7.11
C ASP A 321 -14.08 8.06 -7.44
N ALA A 322 -14.97 7.74 -6.50
CA ALA A 322 -16.41 7.89 -6.67
C ALA A 322 -16.77 9.35 -6.92
N PHE A 323 -16.17 10.28 -6.18
CA PHE A 323 -16.42 11.70 -6.40
C PHE A 323 -15.88 12.18 -7.75
N SER A 324 -14.66 11.78 -8.12
CA SER A 324 -14.06 12.14 -9.42
C SER A 324 -14.91 11.66 -10.59
N THR A 325 -15.32 10.39 -10.58
CA THR A 325 -16.13 9.79 -11.65
C THR A 325 -17.57 10.32 -11.69
N TRP A 326 -18.14 10.70 -10.54
CA TRP A 326 -19.43 11.40 -10.50
C TRP A 326 -19.31 12.80 -11.13
N SER A 327 -18.24 13.54 -10.77
CA SER A 327 -17.98 14.88 -11.29
C SER A 327 -17.79 14.89 -12.81
N GLU A 328 -17.05 13.92 -13.36
CA GLU A 328 -16.83 13.80 -14.82
C GLU A 328 -18.11 13.45 -15.58
N LYS A 329 -18.98 12.62 -15.00
CA LYS A 329 -20.25 12.20 -15.61
C LYS A 329 -21.37 13.22 -15.43
N SER A 330 -21.24 14.12 -14.47
CA SER A 330 -22.26 15.14 -14.22
C SER A 330 -22.25 16.15 -15.37
N GLU A 331 -23.22 16.04 -16.27
CA GLU A 331 -23.47 17.03 -17.33
C GLU A 331 -23.81 18.42 -16.75
N ARG A 332 -24.15 18.48 -15.46
CA ARG A 332 -24.50 19.71 -14.74
C ARG A 332 -23.31 20.20 -13.92
N SER A 333 -22.54 21.13 -14.49
CA SER A 333 -21.44 21.81 -13.78
C SER A 333 -21.89 22.47 -12.47
N GLU A 334 -23.13 22.96 -12.41
CA GLU A 334 -23.72 23.56 -11.21
C GLU A 334 -23.81 22.60 -10.03
N TRP A 335 -24.11 21.32 -10.28
CA TRP A 335 -24.20 20.30 -9.22
C TRP A 335 -22.83 20.02 -8.59
N VAL A 336 -21.79 19.97 -9.42
CA VAL A 336 -20.41 19.80 -8.97
C VAL A 336 -19.99 20.99 -8.11
N MET A 337 -20.27 22.22 -8.57
CA MET A 337 -19.96 23.43 -7.81
C MET A 337 -20.70 23.50 -6.47
N GLU A 338 -21.99 23.11 -6.44
CA GLU A 338 -22.79 23.06 -5.21
C GLU A 338 -22.16 22.13 -4.17
N VAL A 339 -21.85 20.89 -4.57
CA VAL A 339 -21.26 19.88 -3.69
C VAL A 339 -19.87 20.32 -3.21
N GLN A 340 -18.99 20.77 -4.12
CA GLN A 340 -17.64 21.23 -3.77
C GLN A 340 -17.65 22.43 -2.83
N SER A 341 -18.43 23.46 -3.14
CA SER A 341 -18.57 24.66 -2.31
C SER A 341 -18.98 24.28 -0.89
N ARG A 342 -19.92 23.35 -0.76
CA ARG A 342 -20.41 22.92 0.54
C ARG A 342 -19.42 22.03 1.30
N LEU A 343 -18.71 21.11 0.66
CA LEU A 343 -17.59 20.38 1.28
C LEU A 343 -16.51 21.35 1.78
N ASN A 344 -16.23 22.41 1.02
CA ASN A 344 -15.23 23.41 1.37
C ASN A 344 -15.60 24.23 2.61
N MET A 345 -16.90 24.41 2.90
CA MET A 345 -17.39 25.09 4.10
C MET A 345 -17.31 24.26 5.38
N VAL A 346 -17.13 22.94 5.30
CA VAL A 346 -16.99 22.10 6.49
C VAL A 346 -15.59 22.29 7.09
N SER A 347 -15.52 22.84 8.30
CA SER A 347 -14.26 23.00 9.01
C SER A 347 -13.75 21.65 9.51
N ILE A 348 -12.48 21.40 9.24
CA ILE A 348 -11.71 20.23 9.71
C ILE A 348 -10.51 20.66 10.56
N GLU A 349 -10.50 21.89 11.10
CA GLU A 349 -9.36 22.41 11.87
C GLU A 349 -9.02 21.54 13.09
N TRP A 350 -10.02 20.86 13.65
CA TRP A 350 -9.88 19.94 14.79
C TRP A 350 -8.90 18.79 14.51
N ILE A 351 -8.65 18.42 13.25
CA ILE A 351 -7.70 17.33 12.92
C ILE A 351 -6.27 17.69 13.35
N ASN A 352 -5.96 18.97 13.51
CA ASN A 352 -4.64 19.44 13.93
C ASN A 352 -4.57 19.77 15.45
N ASP A 353 -5.66 19.57 16.19
CA ASP A 353 -5.70 19.85 17.63
C ASP A 353 -5.17 18.64 18.42
N GLU A 354 -3.96 18.76 18.96
CA GLU A 354 -3.30 17.70 19.73
C GLU A 354 -3.99 17.40 21.07
N GLY A 355 -4.75 18.35 21.62
CA GLY A 355 -5.50 18.19 22.88
C GLY A 355 -7.01 17.99 22.67
N GLY A 356 -7.46 18.02 21.41
CA GLY A 356 -8.85 17.96 21.03
C GLY A 356 -9.40 16.53 20.94
N SER A 357 -10.72 16.44 20.84
CA SER A 357 -11.44 15.21 20.53
C SER A 357 -12.14 15.35 19.18
N ARG A 358 -12.27 14.25 18.43
CA ARG A 358 -13.13 14.21 17.24
C ARG A 358 -14.53 14.74 17.59
N PRO A 359 -15.06 15.73 16.86
CA PRO A 359 -16.44 16.19 17.04
C PRO A 359 -17.43 15.05 16.84
N ALA A 360 -18.49 14.98 17.65
CA ALA A 360 -19.50 13.91 17.59
C ALA A 360 -20.27 13.81 16.23
N GLY A 361 -20.09 14.80 15.36
CA GLY A 361 -20.50 14.76 13.95
C GLY A 361 -20.03 16.03 13.24
N PRO A 362 -19.84 16.01 11.91
CA PRO A 362 -19.59 17.22 11.15
C PRO A 362 -20.74 18.19 11.37
N SER A 363 -20.41 19.47 11.59
CA SER A 363 -21.38 20.54 11.76
C SER A 363 -22.35 20.57 10.58
N GLY A 364 -23.59 20.07 10.77
CA GLY A 364 -24.65 20.12 9.76
C GLY A 364 -25.18 18.77 9.24
N ASP A 365 -24.72 17.62 9.76
CA ASP A 365 -25.35 16.34 9.45
C ASP A 365 -26.87 16.39 9.74
N GLY A 366 -27.68 16.21 8.69
CA GLY A 366 -29.15 16.26 8.78
C GLY A 366 -29.80 17.60 8.41
N GLY A 367 -29.03 18.61 7.99
CA GLY A 367 -29.59 19.86 7.46
C GLY A 367 -30.24 19.69 6.06
N PRO A 368 -31.21 20.53 5.68
CA PRO A 368 -31.89 20.46 4.37
C PRO A 368 -30.93 20.59 3.17
N VAL A 369 -29.71 21.09 3.39
CA VAL A 369 -28.67 21.23 2.37
C VAL A 369 -28.22 19.87 1.80
N TYR A 370 -28.23 18.79 2.59
CA TYR A 370 -27.88 17.45 2.09
C TYR A 370 -29.06 16.69 1.46
N SER A 371 -30.21 17.35 1.34
CA SER A 371 -31.43 16.80 0.74
C SER A 371 -31.68 17.27 -0.70
N THR A 372 -30.77 18.08 -1.27
CA THR A 372 -30.87 18.49 -2.68
C THR A 372 -30.62 17.30 -3.62
N ALA A 373 -31.11 17.43 -4.85
CA ALA A 373 -30.93 16.38 -5.87
C ALA A 373 -29.44 16.11 -6.18
N ALA A 374 -28.59 17.14 -6.14
CA ALA A 374 -27.15 17.00 -6.33
C ALA A 374 -26.52 16.14 -5.22
N TRP A 375 -26.85 16.43 -3.96
CA TRP A 375 -26.37 15.69 -2.81
C TRP A 375 -26.87 14.24 -2.76
N GLN A 376 -28.15 14.01 -3.06
CA GLN A 376 -28.70 12.67 -3.17
C GLN A 376 -28.02 11.86 -4.29
N SER A 377 -27.75 12.51 -5.43
CA SER A 377 -27.07 11.88 -6.56
C SER A 377 -25.63 11.46 -6.23
N VAL A 378 -24.83 12.34 -5.64
CA VAL A 378 -23.43 12.02 -5.31
C VAL A 378 -23.34 10.95 -4.23
N VAL A 379 -24.19 10.99 -3.19
CA VAL A 379 -24.21 9.98 -2.13
C VAL A 379 -24.65 8.62 -2.67
N ALA A 380 -25.66 8.58 -3.54
CA ALA A 380 -26.08 7.34 -4.20
C ALA A 380 -24.96 6.75 -5.06
N HIS A 381 -24.24 7.59 -5.80
CA HIS A 381 -23.09 7.14 -6.61
C HIS A 381 -21.95 6.61 -5.74
N ILE A 382 -21.65 7.26 -4.59
CA ILE A 382 -20.66 6.77 -3.63
C ILE A 382 -21.06 5.39 -3.07
N ALA A 383 -22.32 5.21 -2.70
CA ALA A 383 -22.83 3.92 -2.23
C ALA A 383 -22.68 2.83 -3.31
N GLU A 384 -23.04 3.13 -4.56
CA GLU A 384 -22.88 2.22 -5.69
C GLU A 384 -21.40 1.83 -5.91
N GLN A 385 -20.48 2.81 -5.94
CA GLN A 385 -19.05 2.53 -6.13
C GLN A 385 -18.47 1.73 -4.96
N THR A 386 -18.91 2.02 -3.74
CA THR A 386 -18.48 1.30 -2.54
C THR A 386 -18.92 -0.16 -2.60
N GLU A 387 -20.20 -0.43 -2.85
CA GLU A 387 -20.70 -1.80 -2.98
C GLU A 387 -19.95 -2.56 -4.09
N ARG A 388 -19.71 -1.87 -5.22
CA ARG A 388 -19.05 -2.45 -6.38
C ARG A 388 -17.58 -2.81 -6.13
N HIS A 389 -16.84 -2.02 -5.35
CA HIS A 389 -15.37 -2.12 -5.25
C HIS A 389 -14.86 -2.60 -3.89
N LEU A 390 -15.60 -2.37 -2.81
CA LEU A 390 -15.22 -2.75 -1.46
C LEU A 390 -16.02 -3.97 -0.98
N GLY A 391 -16.09 -5.01 -1.81
CA GLY A 391 -16.47 -6.34 -1.34
C GLY A 391 -17.94 -6.76 -1.51
N GLY A 392 -18.83 -5.96 -2.13
CA GLY A 392 -20.20 -6.40 -2.43
C GLY A 392 -20.29 -7.50 -3.48
N LYS A 393 -19.20 -7.72 -4.23
CA LYS A 393 -19.10 -8.79 -5.23
C LYS A 393 -18.08 -9.84 -4.79
N GLN A 394 -18.52 -11.09 -4.75
CA GLN A 394 -17.65 -12.24 -4.52
C GLN A 394 -16.46 -12.22 -5.49
N LYS A 395 -15.29 -12.65 -4.99
CA LYS A 395 -14.04 -12.75 -5.75
C LYS A 395 -13.45 -11.39 -6.21
N THR A 396 -13.91 -10.27 -5.67
CA THR A 396 -13.14 -9.00 -5.70
C THR A 396 -11.96 -9.07 -4.73
N ALA A 397 -10.98 -8.16 -4.86
CA ALA A 397 -9.83 -8.13 -3.97
C ALA A 397 -10.26 -7.97 -2.50
N ILE A 398 -11.03 -6.92 -2.21
CA ILE A 398 -11.48 -6.60 -0.84
C ILE A 398 -12.35 -7.71 -0.25
N TYR A 399 -13.24 -8.33 -1.05
CA TYR A 399 -14.00 -9.49 -0.58
C TYR A 399 -13.09 -10.60 -0.04
N ARG A 400 -12.02 -10.94 -0.77
CA ARG A 400 -11.08 -11.99 -0.34
C ARG A 400 -10.28 -11.62 0.90
N LEU A 401 -9.90 -10.34 1.03
CA LEU A 401 -9.19 -9.85 2.20
C LEU A 401 -10.09 -9.87 3.45
N ARG A 402 -11.37 -9.51 3.29
CA ARG A 402 -12.35 -9.61 4.37
C ARG A 402 -12.62 -11.04 4.79
N MET A 403 -12.68 -12.00 3.86
CA MET A 403 -12.81 -13.41 4.21
C MET A 403 -11.66 -13.88 5.13
N LEU A 404 -10.42 -13.45 4.85
CA LEU A 404 -9.28 -13.73 5.72
C LEU A 404 -9.42 -13.03 7.07
N ALA A 405 -9.71 -11.72 7.08
CA ALA A 405 -9.89 -10.96 8.31
C ALA A 405 -10.96 -11.58 9.22
N ASN A 406 -12.10 -11.96 8.65
CA ASN A 406 -13.20 -12.61 9.37
C ASN A 406 -12.81 -13.97 9.92
N ALA A 407 -12.02 -14.76 9.19
CA ALA A 407 -11.55 -16.06 9.65
C ALA A 407 -10.52 -15.95 10.77
N MET A 408 -9.75 -14.86 10.84
CA MET A 408 -8.79 -14.59 11.92
C MET A 408 -9.44 -14.01 13.20
N MET A 409 -10.73 -13.66 13.17
CA MET A 409 -11.46 -13.12 14.32
C MET A 409 -12.38 -14.15 15.00
N GLN A 410 -12.40 -15.39 14.52
CA GLN A 410 -13.14 -16.53 15.08
C GLN A 410 -12.22 -17.37 15.96
#